data_AF-A0A953NTR9-F1
#
_entry.id   AF-A0A953NTR9-F1
#
_cell.length_a   1.000
_cell.length_b   1.000
_cell.length_c   1.000
_cell.angle_alpha   90.00
_cell.angle_beta   90.00
_cell.angle_gamma   90.00
#
_symmetry.space_group_name_H-M   'P 1'
#
loop_
_entity.id
_entity.type
_entity.pdbx_description
1 polymer ?
#
loop_
_entity_poly.entity_id
_entity_poly.type
_entity_poly.pdbx_seq_one_letter_code
_entity_poly.pdbx_strand_id
1 'polypeptide(L)'
;MNAPFWKPLPTKLRAYEALHTMNRCFEATLLSLEGLERLGMFRLEYLNAYKVMLEHTRAQANEELIHTLQDYEQEESARFDRMQHEWEKQTQDPDDVFFVARDRKREIKEQIRDLQRGLQRQQRRRSKKKPRR
;
A
#
# COMPACT_ATOMS: atom_id res chain seq x y z
N MET A 1 19.41 -21.23 -11.06
CA MET A 1 18.00 -21.32 -11.46
C MET A 1 17.28 -20.14 -10.83
N ASN A 2 16.84 -19.17 -11.64
CA ASN A 2 16.12 -18.00 -11.14
C ASN A 2 14.75 -18.46 -10.64
N ALA A 3 14.44 -18.16 -9.37
CA ALA A 3 13.13 -18.47 -8.81
C ALA A 3 12.02 -17.82 -9.66
N PRO A 4 10.84 -18.46 -9.78
CA PRO A 4 9.72 -17.88 -10.53
C PRO A 4 9.41 -16.48 -10.00
N PHE A 5 9.18 -15.54 -10.92
CA PHE A 5 8.97 -14.11 -10.64
C PHE A 5 7.79 -13.81 -9.70
N TRP A 6 6.90 -14.78 -9.49
CA TRP A 6 5.73 -14.68 -8.61
C TRP A 6 5.99 -15.15 -7.17
N LYS A 7 7.13 -15.77 -6.87
CA LYS A 7 7.37 -16.29 -5.51
C LYS A 7 7.56 -15.14 -4.52
N PRO A 8 6.86 -15.16 -3.37
CA PRO A 8 7.13 -14.22 -2.30
C PRO A 8 8.54 -14.43 -1.75
N LEU A 9 9.14 -13.37 -1.23
CA LEU A 9 10.47 -13.46 -0.62
C LEU A 9 10.41 -14.40 0.60
N PRO A 10 11.24 -15.47 0.67
CA PRO A 10 11.23 -16.42 1.78
C PRO A 10 11.44 -15.78 3.16
N THR A 11 12.11 -14.63 3.17
CA THR A 11 12.38 -13.82 4.36
C THR A 11 11.10 -13.33 5.03
N LYS A 12 10.03 -13.06 4.27
CA LYS A 12 8.77 -12.52 4.80
C LYS A 12 8.06 -13.48 5.74
N LEU A 13 7.82 -14.71 5.29
CA LEU A 13 7.19 -15.75 6.11
C LEU A 13 8.00 -15.98 7.41
N ARG A 14 9.32 -16.09 7.27
CA ARG A 14 10.23 -16.27 8.41
C ARG A 14 10.16 -15.10 9.41
N ALA A 15 9.98 -13.87 8.94
CA ALA A 15 9.84 -12.71 9.81
C ALA A 15 8.54 -12.76 10.63
N TYR A 16 7.41 -13.11 10.00
CA TYR A 16 6.15 -13.30 10.71
C TYR A 16 6.20 -14.47 11.70
N GLU A 17 6.83 -15.59 11.32
CA GLU A 17 7.04 -16.73 12.21
C GLU A 17 7.91 -16.34 13.42
N ALA A 18 9.00 -15.62 13.19
CA ALA A 18 9.87 -15.13 14.26
C ALA A 18 9.12 -14.18 15.21
N LEU A 19 8.32 -13.25 14.67
CA LEU A 19 7.48 -12.35 15.46
C LEU A 19 6.46 -13.13 16.31
N HIS A 20 5.83 -14.15 15.72
CA HIS A 20 4.91 -15.01 16.44
C HIS A 20 5.60 -15.75 17.58
N THR A 21 6.75 -16.38 17.32
CA THR A 21 7.53 -17.09 18.32
C THR A 21 7.96 -16.15 19.45
N MET A 22 8.45 -14.95 19.13
CA MET A 22 8.86 -13.96 20.13
C MET A 22 7.69 -13.59 21.05
N ASN A 23 6.52 -13.28 20.50
CA ASN A 23 5.33 -12.94 21.28
C ASN A 23 4.88 -14.11 22.17
N ARG A 24 4.96 -15.36 21.68
CA ARG A 24 4.70 -16.56 22.48
C ARG A 24 5.69 -16.72 23.64
N CYS A 25 6.95 -16.37 23.45
CA CYS A 25 7.94 -16.41 24.53
C CYS A 25 7.68 -15.36 25.61
N PHE A 26 7.25 -14.15 25.23
CA PHE A 26 6.83 -13.14 26.21
C PHE A 26 5.64 -13.61 27.05
N GLU A 27 4.61 -14.16 26.39
CA GLU A 27 3.42 -14.72 27.05
C GLU A 27 3.81 -15.82 28.06
N ALA A 28 4.63 -16.79 27.63
CA ALA A 28 5.09 -17.87 28.51
C ALA A 28 5.87 -17.35 29.73
N THR A 29 6.66 -16.29 29.55
CA THR A 29 7.41 -15.65 30.63
C THR A 29 6.47 -14.97 31.62
N LEU A 30 5.46 -14.25 31.16
CA LEU A 30 4.46 -13.64 32.03
C LEU A 30 3.67 -14.67 32.85
N LEU A 31 3.21 -15.74 32.20
CA LEU A 31 2.53 -16.84 32.89
C LEU A 31 3.43 -17.50 33.95
N SER A 32 4.72 -17.60 33.68
CA SER A 32 5.70 -18.09 34.67
C SER A 32 5.82 -17.14 35.86
N LEU A 33 5.83 -15.82 35.64
CA LEU A 33 5.83 -14.84 36.72
C LEU A 33 4.54 -14.90 37.56
N GLU A 34 3.39 -15.10 36.94
CA GLU A 34 2.12 -15.34 37.66
C GLU A 34 2.15 -16.63 38.48
N GLY A 35 2.77 -17.70 37.95
CA GLY A 35 2.99 -18.93 38.70
C GLY A 35 3.83 -18.70 39.95
N LEU A 36 4.92 -17.94 39.83
CA LEU A 36 5.79 -17.59 40.96
C LEU A 36 5.10 -16.69 41.99
N GLU A 37 4.22 -15.80 41.54
CA GLU A 37 3.37 -14.98 42.40
C GLU A 37 2.47 -15.86 43.30
N ARG A 38 1.81 -16.86 42.70
CA ARG A 38 0.93 -17.80 43.44
C ARG A 38 1.68 -18.65 44.46
N LEU A 39 2.98 -18.89 44.25
CA LEU A 39 3.84 -19.61 45.17
C LEU A 39 4.37 -18.74 46.32
N GLY A 40 4.15 -17.42 46.28
CA GLY A 40 4.63 -16.49 47.31
C GLY A 40 6.15 -16.29 47.33
N MET A 41 6.84 -16.71 46.26
CA MET A 41 8.32 -16.73 46.20
C MET A 41 8.93 -15.35 45.90
N PHE A 42 8.11 -14.36 45.53
CA PHE A 42 8.55 -13.02 45.17
C PHE A 42 7.69 -11.95 45.84
N ARG A 43 8.28 -10.77 46.09
CA ARG A 43 7.50 -9.60 46.50
C ARG A 43 6.69 -9.09 45.31
N LEU A 44 5.42 -8.80 45.56
CA LEU A 44 4.44 -8.40 44.54
C LEU A 44 4.89 -7.16 43.74
N GLU A 45 5.52 -6.18 44.41
CA GLU A 45 6.00 -4.94 43.79
C GLU A 45 7.05 -5.21 42.69
N TYR A 46 8.00 -6.10 42.93
CA TYR A 46 9.02 -6.47 41.95
C TYR A 46 8.43 -7.28 40.80
N LEU A 47 7.48 -8.19 41.08
CA LEU A 47 6.79 -8.96 40.05
C LEU A 47 6.02 -8.05 39.09
N ASN A 48 5.28 -7.08 39.63
CA ASN A 48 4.55 -6.12 38.79
C ASN A 48 5.51 -5.29 37.94
N ALA A 49 6.63 -4.82 38.51
CA ALA A 49 7.65 -4.11 37.74
C ALA A 49 8.20 -4.97 36.58
N TYR A 50 8.49 -6.25 36.82
CA TYR A 50 8.97 -7.16 35.77
C TYR A 50 7.92 -7.41 34.68
N LYS A 51 6.64 -7.60 35.04
CA LYS A 51 5.55 -7.76 34.07
C LYS A 51 5.43 -6.51 33.19
N VAL A 52 5.46 -5.32 33.78
CA VAL A 52 5.41 -4.04 33.04
C VAL A 52 6.61 -3.89 32.10
N MET A 53 7.82 -4.19 32.56
CA MET A 53 9.02 -4.12 31.72
C MET A 53 8.97 -5.11 30.53
N LEU A 54 8.46 -6.32 30.75
CA LEU A 54 8.29 -7.32 29.67
C LEU A 54 7.26 -6.89 28.64
N GLU A 55 6.09 -6.39 29.08
CA GLU A 55 5.05 -5.86 28.18
C GLU A 55 5.57 -4.66 27.38
N HIS A 56 6.28 -3.74 28.04
CA HIS A 56 6.89 -2.60 27.37
C HIS A 56 7.89 -3.04 26.30
N THR A 57 8.76 -4.00 26.63
CA THR A 57 9.74 -4.53 25.68
C THR A 57 9.06 -5.22 24.49
N ARG A 58 7.99 -5.98 24.73
CA ARG A 58 7.18 -6.60 23.67
C ARG A 58 6.56 -5.55 22.76
N ALA A 59 5.97 -4.50 23.33
CA ALA A 59 5.34 -3.43 22.57
C ALA A 59 6.36 -2.73 21.66
N GLN A 60 7.53 -2.36 22.20
CA GLN A 60 8.59 -1.71 21.41
C GLN A 60 9.13 -2.61 20.29
N ALA A 61 9.40 -3.88 20.59
CA ALA A 61 9.91 -4.82 19.59
C ALA A 61 8.88 -5.07 18.47
N ASN A 62 7.59 -5.16 18.82
CA ASN A 62 6.52 -5.33 17.84
C ASN A 62 6.34 -4.09 16.96
N GLU A 63 6.39 -2.89 17.55
CA GLU A 63 6.30 -1.61 16.82
C GLU A 63 7.40 -1.51 15.76
N GLU A 64 8.66 -1.69 16.15
CA GLU A 64 9.82 -1.61 15.25
C GLU A 64 9.72 -2.62 14.09
N LEU A 65 9.30 -3.86 14.41
CA LEU A 65 9.22 -4.91 13.41
C LEU A 65 8.03 -4.72 12.46
N ILE A 66 6.90 -4.21 12.95
CA ILE A 66 5.74 -3.87 12.11
C ILE A 66 6.10 -2.75 11.12
N HIS A 67 6.83 -1.72 11.56
CA HIS A 67 7.30 -0.67 10.66
C HIS A 67 8.16 -1.23 9.54
N THR A 68 9.13 -2.09 9.87
CA THR A 68 9.97 -2.75 8.87
C THR A 68 9.15 -3.62 7.91
N LEU A 69 8.21 -4.42 8.43
CA LEU A 69 7.36 -5.28 7.61
C LEU A 69 6.43 -4.47 6.70
N GLN A 70 5.93 -3.34 7.16
CA GLN A 70 5.05 -2.48 6.38
C GLN A 70 5.74 -2.00 5.09
N ASP A 71 7.01 -1.62 5.16
CA ASP A 71 7.77 -1.22 3.97
C ASP A 71 7.95 -2.40 3.00
N TYR A 72 8.30 -3.58 3.52
CA TYR A 72 8.38 -4.81 2.70
C TYR A 72 7.07 -5.15 1.99
N GLU A 73 5.92 -5.05 2.69
CA GLU A 73 4.61 -5.34 2.11
C GLU A 73 4.23 -4.29 1.05
N GLN A 74 4.57 -3.03 1.25
CA GLN A 74 4.33 -1.98 0.24
C GLN A 74 5.14 -2.22 -1.04
N GLU A 75 6.42 -2.54 -0.91
CA GLU A 75 7.28 -2.86 -2.06
C GLU A 75 6.78 -4.09 -2.82
N GLU A 76 6.35 -5.13 -2.08
CA GLU A 76 5.83 -6.35 -2.66
C GLU A 76 4.48 -6.10 -3.37
N SER A 77 3.58 -5.33 -2.76
CA SER A 77 2.32 -4.91 -3.40
C SER A 77 2.60 -4.18 -4.71
N ALA A 78 3.44 -3.13 -4.67
CA ALA A 78 3.78 -2.36 -5.87
C ALA A 78 4.44 -3.23 -6.97
N ARG A 79 5.21 -4.26 -6.59
CA ARG A 79 5.75 -5.24 -7.54
C ARG A 79 4.62 -6.06 -8.20
N PHE A 80 3.70 -6.59 -7.41
CA PHE A 80 2.61 -7.41 -7.93
C PHE A 80 1.56 -6.61 -8.71
N ASP A 81 1.29 -5.36 -8.33
CA ASP A 81 0.42 -4.45 -9.07
C ASP A 81 0.94 -4.23 -10.50
N ARG A 82 2.26 -4.05 -10.66
CA ARG A 82 2.89 -3.93 -11.98
C ARG A 82 2.74 -5.21 -12.81
N MET A 83 2.99 -6.37 -12.21
CA MET A 83 2.84 -7.66 -12.89
C MET A 83 1.40 -7.91 -13.32
N GLN A 84 0.44 -7.58 -12.45
CA GLN A 84 -0.98 -7.70 -12.74
C GLN A 84 -1.37 -6.77 -13.89
N HIS A 85 -0.96 -5.51 -13.87
CA HIS A 85 -1.24 -4.57 -14.96
C HIS A 85 -0.62 -4.98 -16.30
N GLU A 86 0.58 -5.56 -16.28
CA GLU A 86 1.20 -6.12 -17.49
C GLU A 86 0.40 -7.29 -18.05
N TRP A 87 -0.06 -8.19 -17.17
CA TRP A 87 -0.91 -9.31 -17.56
C TRP A 87 -2.28 -8.84 -18.08
N GLU A 88 -2.91 -7.87 -17.42
CA GLU A 88 -4.18 -7.26 -17.85
C GLU A 88 -4.04 -6.63 -19.25
N LYS A 89 -2.95 -5.89 -19.51
CA LYS A 89 -2.67 -5.33 -20.84
C LYS A 89 -2.47 -6.40 -21.92
N GLN A 90 -1.81 -7.50 -21.58
CA GLN A 90 -1.58 -8.60 -22.53
C GLN A 90 -2.86 -9.40 -22.82
N THR A 91 -3.77 -9.45 -21.86
CA THR A 91 -5.04 -10.20 -21.94
C THR A 91 -6.19 -9.31 -22.45
N GLN A 92 -5.95 -8.00 -22.58
CA GLN A 92 -6.92 -7.05 -23.10
C GLN A 92 -7.22 -7.37 -24.57
N ASP A 93 -8.50 -7.62 -24.87
CA ASP A 93 -8.97 -7.97 -26.20
C ASP A 93 -8.62 -6.83 -27.19
N PRO A 94 -7.98 -7.09 -28.34
CA PRO A 94 -7.64 -6.05 -29.31
C PRO A 94 -8.81 -5.14 -29.68
N ASP A 95 -10.03 -5.70 -29.73
CA ASP A 95 -11.24 -4.96 -30.05
C ASP A 95 -11.56 -3.86 -29.01
N ASP A 96 -11.30 -4.09 -27.72
CA ASP A 96 -11.47 -3.08 -26.66
C ASP A 96 -10.52 -1.89 -26.85
N VAL A 97 -9.29 -2.14 -27.30
CA VAL A 97 -8.32 -1.08 -27.64
C VAL A 97 -8.79 -0.28 -28.87
N PHE A 98 -9.42 -0.93 -29.85
CA PHE A 98 -9.98 -0.26 -31.02
C PHE A 98 -11.18 0.64 -30.67
N PHE A 99 -12.07 0.20 -29.78
CA PHE A 99 -13.17 1.02 -29.30
C PHE A 99 -12.66 2.25 -28.52
N VAL A 100 -11.70 2.06 -27.60
CA VAL A 100 -11.07 3.17 -26.84
C VAL A 100 -10.36 4.16 -27.77
N ALA A 101 -9.62 3.68 -28.78
CA ALA A 101 -8.95 4.54 -29.75
C ALA A 101 -9.92 5.33 -30.64
N ARG A 102 -11.05 4.71 -31.02
CA ARG A 102 -12.12 5.35 -31.80
C ARG A 102 -12.83 6.43 -31.00
N ASP A 103 -13.14 6.16 -29.74
CA ASP A 103 -13.78 7.12 -28.83
C ASP A 103 -12.86 8.31 -28.54
N ARG A 104 -11.57 8.06 -28.32
CA ARG A 104 -10.59 9.15 -28.14
C ARG A 104 -10.44 10.04 -29.36
N LYS A 105 -10.46 9.47 -30.57
CA LYS A 105 -10.47 10.25 -31.83
C LYS A 105 -11.74 11.09 -31.98
N ARG A 106 -12.88 10.62 -31.47
CA ARG A 106 -14.15 11.35 -31.52
C ARG A 106 -14.13 12.53 -30.55
N GLU A 107 -13.67 12.32 -29.32
CA GLU A 107 -13.49 13.38 -28.32
C GLU A 107 -12.55 14.49 -28.80
N ILE A 108 -11.40 14.13 -29.38
CA ILE A 108 -10.44 15.12 -29.91
C ILE A 108 -11.07 15.95 -31.04
N LYS A 109 -11.85 15.32 -31.93
CA LYS A 109 -12.57 16.03 -33.00
C LYS A 109 -13.62 16.99 -32.45
N GLU A 110 -14.33 16.60 -31.40
CA GLU A 110 -15.33 17.45 -30.74
C GLU A 110 -14.65 18.65 -30.04
N GLN A 111 -13.55 18.41 -29.32
CA GLN A 111 -12.75 19.49 -28.70
C GLN A 111 -12.23 20.50 -29.73
N ILE A 112 -11.71 20.04 -30.87
CA ILE A 112 -11.24 20.92 -31.96
C ILE A 112 -12.39 21.75 -32.53
N ARG A 113 -13.57 21.14 -32.75
CA ARG A 113 -14.75 21.86 -33.25
C ARG A 113 -15.23 22.92 -32.29
N ASP A 114 -15.17 22.66 -30.99
CA ASP A 114 -15.64 23.60 -29.97
C ASP A 114 -14.65 24.76 -29.79
N LEU A 115 -13.35 24.49 -29.87
CA LEU A 115 -12.31 25.51 -29.93
C LEU A 115 -12.48 26.41 -31.17
N GLN A 116 -12.72 25.83 -32.35
CA GLN A 116 -12.97 26.60 -33.57
C GLN A 116 -14.22 27.47 -33.48
N ARG A 117 -15.32 26.94 -32.90
CA ARG A 117 -16.55 27.72 -32.64
C ARG A 117 -16.31 28.86 -31.65
N GLY A 118 -15.52 28.63 -30.60
CA GLY A 118 -15.12 29.66 -29.64
C GLY A 118 -14.33 30.80 -30.30
N LEU A 119 -13.33 30.46 -31.12
CA LEU A 119 -12.50 31.42 -31.85
C LEU A 119 -13.30 32.25 -32.85
N GLN A 120 -14.22 31.64 -33.61
CA GLN A 120 -15.09 32.37 -34.55
C GLN A 120 -16.04 33.34 -33.83
N ARG A 121 -16.59 32.96 -32.66
CA ARG A 121 -17.40 33.87 -31.83
C ARG A 121 -16.58 35.06 -31.33
N GLN A 122 -15.32 34.85 -30.96
CA GLN A 122 -14.42 35.91 -30.51
C GLN A 122 -14.04 36.88 -31.64
N GLN A 123 -13.76 36.37 -32.85
CA GLN A 123 -13.50 37.19 -34.03
C GLN A 123 -14.71 38.05 -34.43
N ARG A 124 -15.93 37.48 -34.43
CA ARG A 124 -17.17 38.22 -34.69
C ARG A 124 -17.46 39.32 -33.66
N ARG A 125 -17.09 39.12 -32.38
CA ARG A 125 -17.21 40.15 -31.35
C ARG A 125 -16.18 41.28 -31.53
N ARG A 126 -14.96 40.95 -31.98
CA ARG A 126 -13.92 41.94 -32.28
C ARG A 126 -14.24 42.79 -33.52
N SER A 127 -14.84 42.20 -34.56
CA SER A 127 -15.23 42.95 -35.77
C SER A 127 -16.40 43.92 -35.53
N LYS A 128 -17.35 43.58 -34.65
CA LYS A 128 -18.46 44.47 -34.24
C LYS A 128 -18.02 45.64 -33.33
N LYS A 129 -16.82 45.58 -32.73
CA LYS A 129 -16.29 46.62 -31.85
C LYS A 129 -15.40 47.66 -32.54
N LYS A 130 -15.16 47.57 -33.86
CA LYS A 130 -14.49 48.64 -34.61
C LYS A 130 -15.51 49.75 -34.93
N PRO A 131 -15.44 50.94 -34.31
CA PRO A 131 -16.26 52.06 -34.73
C PRO A 131 -15.69 52.61 -36.03
N ARG A 132 -16.57 52.89 -37.01
CA ARG A 132 -16.21 53.68 -38.19
C ARG A 132 -15.95 55.11 -37.71
N ARG A 133 -14.71 55.57 -37.87
CA ARG A 133 -14.37 57.00 -37.84
C ARG A 133 -14.76 57.62 -39.18
#